data_AF-A0A9W7ZLS1-F1
#
_entry.id   AF-A0A9W7ZLS1-F1
#
_cell.length_a   1.000
_cell.length_b   1.000
_cell.length_c   1.000
_cell.angle_alpha   90.00
_cell.angle_beta   90.00
_cell.angle_gamma   90.00
#
_symmetry.space_group_name_H-M   'P 1'
#
loop_
_entity.id
_entity.type
_entity.pdbx_description
1 polymer ?
#
loop_
_entity_poly.entity_id
_entity_poly.type
_entity_poly.pdbx_seq_one_letter_code
_entity_poly.pdbx_strand_id
1 'polypeptide(L)'
;INMATETATQQPQQVEEVQQQQDAQAVDQSPAARMASRTEKKARKAMVKQGLNPVEGIARVTLLRPRGIVYAINRPDVYKSAHSDTYIVFGEAKVEDMGAQAQMAARARAQQAQEATNAGADGASSAAGAIAGAEEGQEAEEDDGEEVDASGVSEKDIEIVMTQAHCSRNKAIKALKTNENDVVNAIMELTL
;
A
#
# COMPACT_ATOMS: atom_id res chain seq x y z
N ILE A 1 88.16 32.66 -18.17
CA ILE A 1 87.30 33.87 -18.21
C ILE A 1 85.94 33.38 -18.70
N ASN A 2 85.20 32.66 -17.86
CA ASN A 2 84.17 33.12 -16.91
C ASN A 2 82.79 33.34 -17.56
N MET A 3 81.81 32.61 -17.00
CA MET A 3 80.39 32.98 -16.76
C MET A 3 79.47 33.01 -18.01
N ALA A 4 78.22 32.53 -18.01
CA ALA A 4 77.24 32.12 -16.99
C ALA A 4 76.21 31.16 -17.66
N THR A 5 75.92 29.97 -17.14
CA THR A 5 74.69 29.60 -16.39
C THR A 5 73.38 30.27 -16.83
N GLU A 6 72.40 29.48 -17.31
CA GLU A 6 71.13 29.26 -16.59
C GLU A 6 70.33 28.10 -17.20
N THR A 7 69.74 27.32 -16.30
CA THR A 7 69.00 26.07 -16.52
C THR A 7 67.54 26.34 -16.22
N ALA A 8 66.62 26.00 -17.13
CA ALA A 8 65.18 26.07 -16.90
C ALA A 8 64.52 24.69 -17.14
N THR A 9 64.36 23.95 -16.05
CA THR A 9 63.16 23.24 -15.55
C THR A 9 62.04 22.97 -16.58
N GLN A 10 61.88 21.74 -17.07
CA GLN A 10 61.08 20.61 -16.52
C GLN A 10 59.55 20.69 -16.77
N GLN A 11 59.05 19.79 -17.64
CA GLN A 11 57.95 18.82 -17.36
C GLN A 11 57.56 18.04 -18.65
N PRO A 12 57.62 16.70 -18.67
CA PRO A 12 56.85 15.88 -19.60
C PRO A 12 55.45 15.58 -19.03
N GLN A 13 54.41 15.79 -19.85
CA GLN A 13 53.01 15.56 -19.49
C GLN A 13 52.71 14.06 -19.34
N GLN A 14 51.89 13.77 -18.34
CA GLN A 14 51.57 12.44 -17.83
C GLN A 14 50.62 11.66 -18.74
N VAL A 15 50.90 10.36 -18.78
CA VAL A 15 50.04 9.25 -19.21
C VAL A 15 48.79 9.16 -18.34
N GLU A 16 47.62 9.12 -18.95
CA GLU A 16 46.41 8.59 -18.30
C GLU A 16 45.81 7.50 -19.20
N GLU A 17 46.23 6.27 -18.92
CA GLU A 17 45.61 5.04 -19.40
C GLU A 17 44.17 4.95 -18.87
N VAL A 18 43.19 5.09 -19.76
CA VAL A 18 41.81 4.69 -19.48
C VAL A 18 41.75 3.17 -19.60
N GLN A 19 42.09 2.48 -18.52
CA GLN A 19 42.01 1.02 -18.45
C GLN A 19 40.61 0.57 -18.05
N GLN A 20 40.08 -0.33 -18.87
CA GLN A 20 38.79 -1.00 -18.78
C GLN A 20 38.52 -1.64 -17.42
N GLN A 21 37.30 -1.49 -16.92
CA GLN A 21 36.69 -2.49 -16.05
C GLN A 21 35.27 -2.77 -16.58
N GLN A 22 35.18 -3.81 -17.40
CA GLN A 22 33.93 -4.45 -17.80
C GLN A 22 33.41 -5.23 -16.60
N ASP A 23 32.31 -4.79 -16.01
CA ASP A 23 31.56 -5.56 -15.02
C ASP A 23 30.88 -6.75 -15.70
N ALA A 24 31.47 -7.93 -15.53
CA ALA A 24 30.86 -9.20 -15.91
C ALA A 24 29.65 -9.47 -15.00
N GLN A 25 28.43 -9.32 -15.55
CA GLN A 25 27.21 -9.88 -14.97
C GLN A 25 27.29 -11.41 -15.00
N ALA A 26 27.78 -12.01 -13.91
CA ALA A 26 27.49 -13.40 -13.60
C ALA A 26 26.08 -13.48 -13.00
N VAL A 27 25.08 -13.69 -13.85
CA VAL A 27 23.75 -14.14 -13.45
C VAL A 27 23.81 -15.63 -13.14
N ASP A 28 24.21 -15.96 -11.91
CA ASP A 28 23.98 -17.28 -11.34
C ASP A 28 22.51 -17.37 -10.90
N GLN A 29 21.68 -17.99 -11.74
CA GLN A 29 20.30 -18.35 -11.41
C GLN A 29 20.30 -19.70 -10.69
N SER A 30 20.45 -19.65 -9.37
CA SER A 30 20.29 -20.80 -8.48
C SER A 30 19.18 -20.52 -7.45
N PRO A 31 18.21 -21.42 -7.22
CA PRO A 31 17.03 -21.16 -6.41
C PRO A 31 17.27 -21.52 -4.93
N ALA A 32 18.08 -20.76 -4.19
CA ALA A 32 18.20 -20.90 -2.74
C ALA A 32 18.93 -19.71 -2.12
N ALA A 33 18.31 -19.11 -1.09
CA ALA A 33 18.76 -17.90 -0.40
C ALA A 33 18.84 -16.66 -1.31
N ARG A 34 17.88 -15.74 -1.15
CA ARG A 34 17.97 -14.39 -1.72
C ARG A 34 19.33 -13.82 -1.35
N MET A 35 20.21 -13.71 -2.34
CA MET A 35 21.53 -13.15 -2.12
C MET A 35 21.33 -11.66 -1.88
N ALA A 36 21.22 -11.29 -0.61
CA ALA A 36 21.02 -9.92 -0.17
C ALA A 36 22.07 -9.03 -0.84
N SER A 37 21.63 -7.93 -1.45
CA SER A 37 22.51 -7.00 -2.13
C SER A 37 23.62 -6.51 -1.19
N ARG A 38 24.80 -6.15 -1.72
CA ARG A 38 25.89 -5.54 -0.92
C ARG A 38 25.38 -4.34 -0.12
N THR A 39 24.45 -3.56 -0.70
CA THR A 39 23.78 -2.43 -0.06
C THR A 39 22.89 -2.88 1.10
N GLU A 40 22.14 -3.96 0.93
CA GLU A 40 21.26 -4.51 1.96
C GLU A 40 22.06 -5.06 3.14
N LYS A 41 23.16 -5.78 2.88
CA LYS A 41 24.06 -6.29 3.93
C LYS A 41 24.68 -5.14 4.73
N LYS A 42 25.00 -4.01 4.08
CA LYS A 42 25.49 -2.80 4.74
C LYS A 42 24.40 -2.14 5.59
N ALA A 43 23.17 -2.01 5.06
CA ALA A 43 22.03 -1.46 5.79
C ALA A 43 21.71 -2.29 7.05
N ARG A 44 21.70 -3.62 6.92
CA ARG A 44 21.45 -4.53 8.04
C ARG A 44 22.45 -4.37 9.19
N LYS A 45 23.74 -4.29 8.86
CA LYS A 45 24.79 -4.00 9.85
C LYS A 45 24.62 -2.62 10.49
N ALA A 46 24.21 -1.62 9.70
CA ALA A 46 23.93 -0.29 10.22
C ALA A 46 22.76 -0.28 11.20
N MET A 47 21.68 -1.04 10.93
CA MET A 47 20.54 -1.13 11.84
C MET A 47 20.93 -1.72 13.20
N VAL A 48 21.69 -2.82 13.20
CA VAL A 48 22.20 -3.41 14.45
C VAL A 48 23.15 -2.43 15.18
N LYS A 49 24.02 -1.73 14.44
CA LYS A 49 24.93 -0.72 15.01
C LYS A 49 24.18 0.47 15.64
N GLN A 50 23.01 0.83 15.12
CA GLN A 50 22.14 1.89 15.67
C GLN A 50 21.25 1.39 16.83
N GLY A 51 21.41 0.13 17.27
CA GLY A 51 20.70 -0.41 18.42
C GLY A 51 19.30 -0.95 18.12
N LEU A 52 19.01 -1.31 16.85
CA LEU A 52 17.80 -2.07 16.53
C LEU A 52 18.03 -3.57 16.76
N ASN A 53 17.04 -4.22 17.36
CA ASN A 53 17.08 -5.64 17.69
C ASN A 53 16.41 -6.46 16.59
N PRO A 54 17.04 -7.55 16.10
CA PRO A 54 16.38 -8.46 15.16
C PRO A 54 15.20 -9.18 15.82
N VAL A 55 14.12 -9.36 15.07
CA VAL A 55 12.94 -10.14 15.47
C VAL A 55 12.89 -11.39 14.61
N GLU A 56 13.16 -12.53 15.23
CA GLU A 56 13.18 -13.83 14.55
C GLU A 56 11.78 -14.46 14.51
N GLY A 57 11.61 -15.48 13.65
CA GLY A 57 10.37 -16.25 13.58
C GLY A 57 9.23 -15.61 12.78
N ILE A 58 9.46 -14.48 12.10
CA ILE A 58 8.43 -13.85 11.27
C ILE A 58 8.33 -14.55 9.91
N ALA A 59 7.22 -15.25 9.70
CA ALA A 59 6.97 -15.96 8.45
C ALA A 59 6.48 -15.04 7.32
N ARG A 60 5.66 -14.04 7.65
CA ARG A 60 5.04 -13.12 6.68
C ARG A 60 4.69 -11.80 7.35
N VAL A 61 4.99 -10.70 6.66
CA VAL A 61 4.51 -9.35 7.01
C VAL A 61 3.56 -8.89 5.92
N THR A 62 2.42 -8.32 6.30
CA THR A 62 1.42 -7.78 5.38
C THR A 62 1.11 -6.34 5.74
N LEU A 63 1.26 -5.42 4.80
CA LEU A 63 0.76 -4.06 4.92
C LEU A 63 -0.58 -3.96 4.19
N LEU A 64 -1.66 -3.79 4.95
CA LEU A 64 -3.00 -3.57 4.43
C LEU A 64 -3.13 -2.11 3.99
N ARG A 65 -3.48 -1.89 2.73
CA ARG A 65 -3.88 -0.58 2.21
C ARG A 65 -5.39 -0.57 1.99
N PRO A 66 -6.01 0.63 1.93
CA PRO A 66 -7.41 0.76 1.53
C PRO A 66 -7.68 0.09 0.18
N ARG A 67 -8.93 -0.30 -0.06
CA ARG A 67 -9.39 -1.01 -1.28
C ARG A 67 -8.81 -2.42 -1.46
N GLY A 68 -8.40 -3.08 -0.37
CA GLY A 68 -8.02 -4.50 -0.39
C GLY A 68 -6.66 -4.79 -1.02
N ILE A 69 -5.83 -3.76 -1.25
CA ILE A 69 -4.45 -3.94 -1.73
C ILE A 69 -3.57 -4.29 -0.53
N VAL A 70 -2.88 -5.43 -0.60
CA VAL A 70 -2.00 -5.94 0.46
C VAL A 70 -0.58 -6.07 -0.07
N TYR A 71 0.37 -5.40 0.60
CA TYR A 71 1.79 -5.66 0.34
C TYR A 71 2.26 -6.80 1.23
N ALA A 72 2.42 -7.99 0.63
CA ALA A 72 2.86 -9.20 1.30
C ALA A 72 4.37 -9.41 1.13
N ILE A 73 5.10 -9.49 2.24
CA ILE A 73 6.52 -9.83 2.28
C ILE A 73 6.64 -11.20 2.94
N ASN A 74 7.07 -12.19 2.16
CA ASN A 74 7.25 -13.57 2.64
C ASN A 74 8.68 -13.78 3.15
N ARG A 75 8.80 -14.42 4.32
CA ARG A 75 10.05 -14.65 5.08
C ARG A 75 10.92 -13.38 5.16
N PRO A 76 10.39 -12.29 5.74
CA PRO A 76 11.15 -11.06 5.92
C PRO A 76 12.18 -11.18 7.03
N ASP A 77 13.18 -10.30 6.99
CA ASP A 77 14.05 -10.01 8.12
C ASP A 77 13.59 -8.71 8.77
N VAL A 78 13.20 -8.78 10.04
CA VAL A 78 12.58 -7.67 10.74
C VAL A 78 13.47 -7.20 11.89
N TYR A 79 13.57 -5.89 12.06
CA TYR A 79 14.26 -5.24 13.16
C TYR A 79 13.29 -4.34 13.90
N LYS A 80 13.34 -4.35 15.24
CA LYS A 80 12.52 -3.49 16.11
C LYS A 80 13.40 -2.51 16.87
N SER A 81 12.93 -1.27 16.99
CA SER A 81 13.49 -0.31 17.96
C SER A 81 13.25 -0.79 19.39
N ALA A 82 14.26 -0.65 20.27
CA ALA A 82 14.09 -0.97 21.68
C ALA A 82 13.21 0.05 22.44
N HIS A 83 13.02 1.25 21.86
CA HIS A 83 12.42 2.40 22.54
C HIS A 83 11.05 2.77 21.98
N SER A 84 10.62 2.15 20.87
CA SER A 84 9.39 2.48 20.16
C SER A 84 8.84 1.28 19.38
N ASP A 85 7.56 1.31 19.04
CA ASP A 85 6.94 0.33 18.13
C ASP A 85 7.21 0.67 16.67
N THR A 86 8.49 0.84 16.35
CA THR A 86 8.99 1.09 14.99
C THR A 86 9.71 -0.16 14.48
N TYR A 87 9.30 -0.62 13.30
CA TYR A 87 9.82 -1.83 12.67
C TYR A 87 10.46 -1.48 11.33
N ILE A 88 11.59 -2.12 11.03
CA ILE A 88 12.24 -2.09 9.72
C ILE A 88 12.18 -3.50 9.15
N VAL A 89 11.64 -3.62 7.95
CA VAL A 89 11.37 -4.91 7.30
C VAL A 89 12.19 -4.99 6.02
N PHE A 90 13.11 -5.94 5.94
CA PHE A 90 13.85 -6.28 4.73
C PHE A 90 13.20 -7.49 4.05
N GLY A 91 12.91 -7.34 2.75
CA GLY A 91 12.38 -8.41 1.91
C GLY A 91 11.72 -7.83 0.66
N GLU A 92 11.38 -8.70 -0.29
CA GLU A 92 10.63 -8.27 -1.48
C GLU A 92 9.14 -8.21 -1.16
N ALA A 93 8.55 -7.04 -1.36
CA ALA A 93 7.12 -6.83 -1.27
C ALA A 93 6.43 -7.28 -2.56
N LYS A 94 5.46 -8.18 -2.42
CA LYS A 94 4.52 -8.57 -3.48
C LYS A 94 3.20 -7.87 -3.25
N VAL A 95 2.60 -7.35 -4.31
CA VAL A 95 1.25 -6.77 -4.24
C VAL A 95 0.25 -7.90 -4.46
N GLU A 96 -0.64 -8.09 -3.50
CA GLU A 96 -1.81 -8.96 -3.59
C GLU A 96 -3.05 -8.05 -3.56
N ASP A 97 -3.97 -8.21 -4.51
CA ASP A 97 -5.24 -7.45 -4.54
C ASP A 97 -6.39 -8.38 -4.15
N MET A 98 -6.81 -8.29 -2.88
CA MET A 98 -7.94 -9.08 -2.36
C MET A 98 -9.28 -8.62 -2.95
N GLY A 99 -9.42 -7.35 -3.34
CA GLY A 99 -10.66 -6.80 -3.90
C GLY A 99 -10.94 -7.38 -5.29
N ALA A 100 -9.93 -7.36 -6.17
CA ALA A 100 -10.04 -7.98 -7.49
C ALA A 100 -10.28 -9.50 -7.40
N GLN A 101 -9.61 -10.18 -6.46
CA GLN A 101 -9.79 -11.63 -6.28
C GLN A 101 -11.20 -11.99 -5.80
N ALA A 102 -11.76 -11.22 -4.86
CA ALA A 102 -13.12 -11.42 -4.37
C ALA A 102 -14.16 -11.20 -5.48
N GLN A 103 -14.00 -10.15 -6.30
CA GLN A 103 -14.94 -9.87 -7.39
C GLN A 103 -14.88 -10.91 -8.50
N MET A 104 -13.68 -11.42 -8.84
CA MET A 104 -13.52 -12.53 -9.79
C MET A 104 -14.15 -13.83 -9.26
N ALA A 105 -13.95 -14.15 -7.97
CA ALA A 105 -14.55 -15.33 -7.35
C ALA A 105 -16.09 -15.23 -7.30
N ALA A 106 -16.63 -14.06 -6.98
CA ALA A 106 -18.08 -13.82 -6.99
C ALA A 106 -18.68 -13.96 -8.41
N ARG A 107 -18.01 -13.41 -9.43
CA ARG A 107 -18.43 -13.56 -10.84
C ARG A 107 -18.39 -15.00 -11.31
N ALA A 108 -17.33 -15.75 -10.99
CA ALA A 108 -17.23 -17.17 -11.35
C ALA A 108 -18.33 -18.01 -10.69
N ARG A 109 -18.66 -17.72 -9.43
CA ARG A 109 -19.73 -18.42 -8.70
C ARG A 109 -21.12 -18.09 -9.24
N ALA A 110 -21.36 -16.83 -9.63
CA ALA A 110 -22.60 -16.41 -10.29
C ALA A 110 -22.78 -17.05 -11.67
N GLN A 111 -21.71 -17.14 -12.46
CA GLN A 111 -21.75 -17.81 -13.78
C GLN A 111 -22.00 -19.32 -13.65
N GLN A 112 -21.37 -20.00 -12.68
CA GLN A 112 -21.65 -21.42 -12.41
C GLN A 112 -23.09 -21.66 -11.95
N ALA A 113 -23.66 -20.75 -11.15
CA ALA A 113 -25.08 -20.82 -10.79
C ALA A 113 -25.98 -20.66 -12.02
N GLN A 114 -25.59 -19.82 -12.98
CA GLN A 114 -26.35 -19.57 -14.21
C GLN A 114 -26.20 -20.70 -15.26
N GLU A 115 -25.06 -21.38 -15.31
CA GLU A 115 -24.88 -22.59 -16.12
C GLU A 115 -25.62 -23.80 -15.54
N ALA A 116 -25.72 -23.93 -14.21
CA ALA A 116 -26.56 -24.93 -13.58
C ALA A 116 -28.07 -24.71 -13.84
N THR A 117 -28.50 -23.47 -14.10
CA THR A 117 -29.87 -23.17 -14.54
C THR A 117 -30.11 -23.36 -16.05
N ASN A 118 -29.06 -23.45 -16.87
CA ASN A 118 -29.18 -23.64 -18.33
C ASN A 118 -29.08 -25.11 -18.79
N ALA A 119 -28.65 -26.04 -17.93
CA ALA A 119 -28.55 -27.47 -18.25
C ALA A 119 -29.85 -28.27 -18.00
N GLY A 120 -30.96 -27.60 -17.69
CA GLY A 120 -32.24 -28.28 -17.45
C GLY A 120 -33.45 -27.38 -17.62
N ALA A 121 -33.84 -27.08 -18.85
CA ALA A 121 -35.20 -26.66 -19.18
C ALA A 121 -35.46 -26.73 -20.69
N ASP A 122 -35.79 -27.93 -21.17
CA ASP A 122 -36.62 -28.07 -22.37
C ASP A 122 -38.09 -27.87 -21.91
N GLY A 123 -38.76 -26.83 -22.41
CA GLY A 123 -40.22 -26.72 -22.34
C GLY A 123 -40.83 -25.45 -21.73
N ALA A 124 -41.19 -24.53 -22.63
CA ALA A 124 -42.34 -23.61 -22.58
C ALA A 124 -42.26 -22.25 -21.82
N SER A 125 -41.92 -21.24 -22.63
CA SER A 125 -42.33 -19.81 -22.61
C SER A 125 -43.69 -19.48 -21.97
N SER A 126 -43.75 -18.46 -21.11
CA SER A 126 -44.16 -17.08 -21.50
C SER A 126 -44.07 -16.09 -20.33
N ALA A 127 -43.84 -14.83 -20.68
CA ALA A 127 -43.41 -13.73 -19.85
C ALA A 127 -44.53 -12.90 -19.20
N ALA A 128 -44.14 -12.17 -18.14
CA ALA A 128 -44.64 -10.92 -17.55
C ALA A 128 -44.69 -11.10 -16.02
N GLY A 129 -43.82 -10.52 -15.19
CA GLY A 129 -43.38 -9.13 -15.16
C GLY A 129 -44.10 -8.44 -13.99
N ALA A 130 -43.42 -8.24 -12.85
CA ALA A 130 -43.56 -7.11 -11.91
C ALA A 130 -43.04 -7.46 -10.49
N ILE A 131 -41.97 -6.75 -10.11
CA ILE A 131 -41.69 -6.01 -8.86
C ILE A 131 -41.69 -6.67 -7.46
N ALA A 132 -40.61 -6.31 -6.76
CA ALA A 132 -40.40 -6.16 -5.30
C ALA A 132 -40.48 -7.44 -4.44
N GLY A 133 -39.45 -7.83 -3.67
CA GLY A 133 -38.35 -7.07 -3.08
C GLY A 133 -38.70 -6.61 -1.67
N ALA A 134 -37.93 -7.09 -0.69
CA ALA A 134 -38.01 -6.86 0.76
C ALA A 134 -39.08 -7.75 1.45
N GLU A 135 -38.88 -8.38 2.61
CA GLU A 135 -37.99 -8.21 3.78
C GLU A 135 -37.76 -9.65 4.37
N GLU A 136 -36.79 -10.02 5.20
CA GLU A 136 -36.16 -9.34 6.34
C GLU A 136 -35.06 -10.27 6.91
N GLY A 137 -33.96 -9.70 7.44
CA GLY A 137 -33.06 -10.39 8.39
C GLY A 137 -31.54 -10.23 8.20
N GLN A 138 -30.99 -9.08 8.63
CA GLN A 138 -29.76 -8.88 9.47
C GLN A 138 -28.46 -9.66 9.13
N GLU A 139 -27.23 -9.13 9.04
CA GLU A 139 -26.56 -7.91 9.50
C GLU A 139 -25.27 -7.76 8.65
N ALA A 140 -25.15 -6.69 7.87
CA ALA A 140 -23.87 -6.23 7.30
C ALA A 140 -24.03 -4.79 6.82
N GLU A 141 -23.14 -3.92 7.31
CA GLU A 141 -22.84 -2.57 6.83
C GLU A 141 -24.02 -1.59 6.83
N GLU A 142 -24.00 -0.62 7.76
CA GLU A 142 -24.69 0.65 7.58
C GLU A 142 -24.04 1.43 6.41
N ASP A 143 -24.30 0.94 5.20
CA ASP A 143 -24.39 1.74 3.99
C ASP A 143 -25.69 2.54 4.10
N ASP A 144 -25.62 3.65 4.85
CA ASP A 144 -26.71 4.62 4.95
C ASP A 144 -26.75 5.41 3.63
N GLY A 145 -27.27 4.74 2.60
CA GLY A 145 -27.59 5.27 1.28
C GLY A 145 -28.80 6.22 1.28
N GLU A 146 -29.06 6.93 2.38
CA GLU A 146 -29.80 8.17 2.30
C GLU A 146 -28.83 9.26 1.83
N GLU A 147 -29.13 9.86 0.69
CA GLU A 147 -28.56 11.16 0.33
C GLU A 147 -28.92 12.15 1.44
N VAL A 148 -28.05 12.29 2.44
CA VAL A 148 -28.22 13.27 3.50
C VAL A 148 -28.13 14.62 2.81
N ASP A 149 -29.29 15.24 2.60
CA ASP A 149 -29.46 16.48 1.86
C ASP A 149 -28.37 17.49 2.29
N ALA A 150 -27.41 17.77 1.40
CA ALA A 150 -26.33 18.72 1.68
C ALA A 150 -26.84 20.18 1.65
N SER A 151 -28.13 20.41 1.43
CA SER A 151 -28.76 21.72 1.53
C SER A 151 -28.44 22.38 2.88
N GLY A 152 -27.80 23.55 2.80
CA GLY A 152 -27.46 24.37 3.96
C GLY A 152 -26.15 23.98 4.67
N VAL A 153 -25.39 23.01 4.17
CA VAL A 153 -24.05 22.67 4.69
C VAL A 153 -23.00 22.95 3.62
N SER A 154 -21.96 23.70 3.98
CA SER A 154 -20.85 24.02 3.08
C SER A 154 -20.02 22.77 2.78
N GLU A 155 -19.77 22.50 1.49
CA GLU A 155 -18.91 21.39 1.07
C GLU A 155 -17.49 21.49 1.64
N LYS A 156 -17.00 22.72 1.84
CA LYS A 156 -15.69 22.98 2.45
C LYS A 156 -15.64 22.53 3.90
N ASP A 157 -16.74 22.72 4.64
CA ASP A 157 -16.82 22.37 6.05
C ASP A 157 -16.90 20.85 6.21
N ILE A 158 -17.66 20.18 5.32
CA ILE A 158 -17.70 18.71 5.23
C ILE A 158 -16.30 18.14 4.98
N GLU A 159 -15.55 18.72 4.05
CA GLU A 159 -14.18 18.27 3.74
C GLU A 159 -13.20 18.46 4.91
N ILE A 160 -13.31 19.59 5.62
CA ILE A 160 -12.50 19.87 6.81
C ILE A 160 -12.80 18.83 7.92
N VAL A 161 -14.08 18.58 8.20
CA VAL A 161 -14.51 17.60 9.22
C VAL A 161 -14.09 16.18 8.82
N MET A 162 -14.27 15.78 7.56
CA MET A 162 -13.83 14.46 7.07
C MET A 162 -12.32 14.26 7.20
N THR A 163 -11.53 15.29 6.89
CA THR A 163 -10.05 15.20 6.91
C THR A 163 -9.51 15.18 8.34
N GLN A 164 -10.07 16.01 9.24
CA GLN A 164 -9.57 16.13 10.61
C GLN A 164 -10.12 15.07 11.56
N ALA A 165 -11.38 14.66 11.37
CA ALA A 165 -12.03 13.66 12.21
C ALA A 165 -12.02 12.24 11.63
N HIS A 166 -11.43 12.04 10.44
CA HIS A 166 -11.33 10.73 9.76
C HIS A 166 -12.67 9.97 9.66
N CYS A 167 -13.76 10.69 9.36
CA CYS A 167 -15.12 10.15 9.29
C CYS A 167 -15.68 10.13 7.86
N SER A 168 -16.76 9.37 7.65
CA SER A 168 -17.48 9.31 6.37
C SER A 168 -18.24 10.63 6.11
N ARG A 169 -18.53 10.91 4.82
CA ARG A 169 -19.23 12.13 4.40
C ARG A 169 -20.57 12.33 5.12
N ASN A 170 -21.36 11.27 5.25
CA ASN A 170 -22.67 11.31 5.90
C ASN A 170 -22.53 11.63 7.40
N LYS A 171 -21.50 11.07 8.06
CA LYS A 171 -21.20 11.34 9.47
C LYS A 171 -20.75 12.78 9.68
N ALA A 172 -19.94 13.34 8.76
CA ALA A 172 -19.56 14.74 8.77
C ALA A 172 -20.77 15.68 8.56
N ILE A 173 -21.66 15.37 7.60
CA ILE A 173 -22.88 16.16 7.35
C ILE A 173 -23.80 16.14 8.57
N LYS A 174 -24.00 14.97 9.21
CA LYS A 174 -24.83 14.83 10.40
C LYS A 174 -24.25 15.59 11.59
N ALA A 175 -22.94 15.53 11.81
CA ALA A 175 -22.27 16.29 12.85
C ALA A 175 -22.37 17.81 12.61
N LEU A 176 -22.18 18.27 11.36
CA LEU A 176 -22.34 19.68 11.03
C LEU A 176 -23.79 20.15 11.21
N LYS A 177 -24.79 19.36 10.83
CA LYS A 177 -26.21 19.71 11.04
C LYS A 177 -26.59 19.78 12.52
N THR A 178 -26.08 18.86 13.33
CA THR A 178 -26.36 18.80 14.78
C THR A 178 -25.72 19.96 15.52
N ASN A 179 -24.60 20.46 15.02
CA ASN A 179 -23.82 21.55 15.61
C ASN A 179 -24.01 22.89 14.89
N GLU A 180 -25.14 23.10 14.21
CA GLU A 180 -25.47 24.38 13.54
C GLU A 180 -24.39 24.88 12.55
N ASN A 181 -23.74 23.94 11.85
CA ASN A 181 -22.58 24.15 10.97
C ASN A 181 -21.29 24.64 11.68
N ASP A 182 -21.18 24.51 13.00
CA ASP A 182 -19.93 24.75 13.73
C ASP A 182 -18.93 23.61 13.49
N VAL A 183 -17.96 23.90 12.63
CA VAL A 183 -16.88 22.97 12.24
C VAL A 183 -16.07 22.49 13.44
N VAL A 184 -15.80 23.37 14.40
CA VAL A 184 -14.93 23.05 15.54
C VAL A 184 -15.67 22.11 16.49
N ASN A 185 -16.93 22.42 16.80
CA ASN A 185 -17.73 21.57 17.68
C ASN A 185 -18.03 20.21 17.04
N ALA A 186 -18.30 20.19 15.73
CA ALA A 186 -18.48 18.95 14.99
C ALA A 186 -17.22 18.06 14.98
N ILE A 187 -16.02 18.64 14.84
CA ILE A 187 -14.76 17.88 14.94
C ILE A 187 -14.55 17.35 16.35
N MET A 188 -14.81 18.16 17.38
CA MET A 188 -14.66 17.74 18.76
C MET A 188 -15.58 16.55 19.10
N GLU A 189 -16.84 16.58 18.65
CA GLU A 189 -17.79 15.48 18.85
C GLU A 189 -17.32 14.17 18.17
N LEU A 190 -16.69 14.28 16.99
CA LEU A 190 -16.27 13.12 16.20
C LEU A 190 -14.88 12.56 16.55
N THR A 191 -14.09 13.29 17.34
CA THR A 191 -12.70 12.93 17.69
C THR A 191 -12.48 12.60 19.16
N LEU A 192 -13.48 12.81 20.03
CA LEU A 192 -13.44 12.40 21.44
C LEU A 192 -13.93 10.96 21.68
#